data_AF-A0A1A9I5A7-F1
#
_entry.id   AF-A0A1A9I5A7-F1
#
_cell.length_a   1.000
_cell.length_b   1.000
_cell.length_c   1.000
_cell.angle_alpha   90.00
_cell.angle_beta   90.00
_cell.angle_gamma   90.00
#
_symmetry.space_group_name_H-M   'P 1'
#
loop_
_entity.id
_entity.type
_entity.pdbx_description
1 polymer ?
#
loop_
_entity_poly.entity_id
_entity_poly.type
_entity_poly.pdbx_seq_one_letter_code
_entity_poly.pdbx_strand_id
1 'polypeptide(L)'
;MSKINVAAIQSSIDESGLTWQAASNEFTALTEAELKYFLGYTPGPKELSLSAREKIAEKTLKTFLLSAAGKGIRKKKAFGYPALFDWRNRGGANYVTPIKNQSSCGSCVAFGTVATAETAYRIQRGNASLAIDFSEAQLFYCYARSEGRNCANGWWPDRALIAFRDKGLVDEACFPYTPGDQACSTCSNAADRLLKISGFTKLTTTAAMKDWISTRGALVACFSVYNDFYSYRSGVYRKTAAATFIGGHCVSIVGYDDVSQCWICKNSWGAGFGESGFFRIGYGQCGIDAEMYAINSIIETLWTGAQKIIGLWSNEAANNAWAYINSFGWRKISPASDNIHLNLLTQCISAKSRGAAVSIHLTNGIIDQIYN
;
A
#
# COMPACT_ATOMS: atom_id res chain seq x y z
N MET A 1 -21.06 -22.04 17.65
CA MET A 1 -19.94 -21.16 18.03
C MET A 1 -20.52 -19.82 18.43
N SER A 2 -20.09 -19.24 19.56
CA SER A 2 -20.66 -18.01 20.12
C SER A 2 -20.19 -16.78 19.34
N LYS A 3 -21.09 -15.80 19.18
CA LYS A 3 -20.79 -14.47 18.66
C LYS A 3 -19.89 -13.70 19.63
N ILE A 4 -19.30 -12.60 19.16
CA ILE A 4 -18.45 -11.74 19.99
C ILE A 4 -19.26 -11.12 21.13
N ASN A 5 -18.84 -11.35 22.38
CA ASN A 5 -19.42 -10.70 23.55
C ASN A 5 -18.72 -9.35 23.79
N VAL A 6 -19.28 -8.29 23.20
CA VAL A 6 -18.73 -6.92 23.27
C VAL A 6 -18.66 -6.41 24.71
N ALA A 7 -19.65 -6.71 25.56
CA ALA A 7 -19.65 -6.28 26.95
C ALA A 7 -18.50 -6.90 27.74
N ALA A 8 -18.25 -8.20 27.56
CA ALA A 8 -17.12 -8.88 28.20
C ALA A 8 -15.77 -8.34 27.71
N ILE A 9 -15.65 -7.99 26.42
CA ILE A 9 -14.46 -7.34 25.89
C ILE A 9 -14.27 -5.96 26.54
N GLN A 10 -15.31 -5.13 26.62
CA GLN A 10 -15.20 -3.82 27.23
C GLN A 10 -14.79 -3.91 28.71
N SER A 11 -15.37 -4.84 29.47
CA SER A 11 -14.93 -5.11 30.84
C SER A 11 -13.45 -5.50 30.90
N SER A 12 -12.97 -6.37 29.99
CA SER A 12 -11.55 -6.77 29.96
C SER A 12 -10.61 -5.60 29.61
N ILE A 13 -11.05 -4.68 28.75
CA ILE A 13 -10.32 -3.44 28.43
C ILE A 13 -10.19 -2.60 29.69
N ASP A 14 -11.30 -2.35 30.40
CA ASP A 14 -11.36 -1.49 31.57
C ASP A 14 -10.51 -2.06 32.72
N GLU A 15 -10.63 -3.37 32.99
CA GLU A 15 -9.84 -4.09 34.01
C GLU A 15 -8.34 -4.07 33.70
N SER A 16 -7.97 -4.04 32.42
CA SER A 16 -6.58 -3.99 31.97
C SER A 16 -6.02 -2.56 31.90
N GLY A 17 -6.82 -1.54 32.24
CA GLY A 17 -6.42 -0.12 32.15
C GLY A 17 -6.14 0.34 30.71
N LEU A 18 -6.74 -0.32 29.71
CA LEU A 18 -6.61 0.04 28.31
C LEU A 18 -7.58 1.17 27.95
N THR A 19 -7.26 1.96 26.93
CA THR A 19 -7.99 3.22 26.63
C THR A 19 -8.77 3.19 25.32
N TRP A 20 -8.91 2.02 24.70
CA TRP A 20 -9.70 1.86 23.46
C TRP A 20 -11.12 1.43 23.79
N GLN A 21 -12.05 1.66 22.87
CA GLN A 21 -13.46 1.34 23.07
C GLN A 21 -13.88 0.20 22.14
N ALA A 22 -14.57 -0.77 22.71
CA ALA A 22 -15.30 -1.79 21.97
C ALA A 22 -16.75 -1.37 21.75
N ALA A 23 -17.32 -1.72 20.60
CA ALA A 23 -18.74 -1.55 20.33
C ALA A 23 -19.27 -2.60 19.36
N SER A 24 -20.58 -2.81 19.40
CA SER A 24 -21.27 -3.64 18.43
C SER A 24 -21.22 -3.01 17.04
N ASN A 25 -20.94 -3.83 16.04
CA ASN A 25 -20.94 -3.50 14.63
C ASN A 25 -21.31 -4.74 13.80
N GLU A 26 -21.25 -4.65 12.48
CA GLU A 26 -21.59 -5.76 11.57
C GLU A 26 -20.76 -7.05 11.84
N PHE A 27 -19.49 -6.92 12.24
CA PHE A 27 -18.61 -8.05 12.52
C PHE A 27 -18.95 -8.76 13.83
N THR A 28 -19.37 -8.02 14.85
CA THR A 28 -19.71 -8.62 16.17
C THR A 28 -20.91 -9.57 16.11
N ALA A 29 -21.73 -9.45 15.06
CA ALA A 29 -22.87 -10.33 14.81
C ALA A 29 -22.50 -11.66 14.15
N LEU A 30 -21.26 -11.79 13.65
CA LEU A 30 -20.77 -12.95 12.91
C LEU A 30 -20.13 -14.00 13.84
N THR A 31 -20.06 -15.23 13.34
CA THR A 31 -19.31 -16.33 13.94
C THR A 31 -17.82 -16.22 13.60
N GLU A 32 -16.96 -16.86 14.40
CA GLU A 32 -15.52 -16.90 14.11
C GLU A 32 -15.20 -17.48 12.72
N ALA A 33 -15.97 -18.46 12.25
CA ALA A 33 -15.81 -19.05 10.93
C ALA A 33 -16.08 -18.03 9.80
N GLU A 34 -17.11 -17.19 9.96
CA GLU A 34 -17.42 -16.11 9.02
C GLU A 34 -16.37 -14.99 9.08
N LEU A 35 -15.89 -14.66 10.29
CA LEU A 35 -14.86 -13.63 10.49
C LEU A 35 -13.54 -13.95 9.79
N LYS A 36 -13.18 -15.24 9.66
CA LYS A 36 -11.97 -15.68 8.96
C LYS A 36 -11.96 -15.31 7.48
N TYR A 37 -13.12 -15.12 6.84
CA TYR A 37 -13.18 -14.69 5.43
C TYR A 37 -12.77 -13.24 5.21
N PHE A 38 -12.69 -12.42 6.25
CA PHE A 38 -12.16 -11.05 6.16
C PHE A 38 -10.63 -11.00 6.28
N LEU A 39 -10.01 -12.15 6.56
CA LEU A 39 -8.57 -12.30 6.76
C LEU A 39 -7.96 -12.97 5.54
N GLY A 40 -6.73 -12.59 5.22
CA GLY A 40 -6.12 -13.00 3.96
C GLY A 40 -4.61 -12.84 3.90
N TYR A 41 -3.96 -12.50 5.00
CA TYR A 41 -2.50 -12.51 5.07
C TYR A 41 -2.04 -13.92 5.38
N THR A 42 -1.64 -14.68 4.37
CA THR A 42 -1.26 -16.08 4.51
C THR A 42 0.12 -16.38 3.91
N PRO A 43 1.01 -17.02 4.70
CA PRO A 43 2.35 -17.35 4.24
C PRO A 43 2.35 -18.35 3.07
N GLY A 44 3.35 -18.23 2.20
CA GLY A 44 3.68 -19.27 1.24
C GLY A 44 4.45 -20.44 1.88
N PRO A 45 4.72 -21.53 1.14
CA PRO A 45 5.38 -22.73 1.69
C PRO A 45 6.78 -22.51 2.30
N LYS A 46 7.48 -21.44 1.91
CA LYS A 46 8.82 -21.09 2.41
C LYS A 46 8.80 -19.98 3.47
N GLU A 47 7.63 -19.44 3.78
CA GLU A 47 7.46 -18.38 4.75
C GLU A 47 7.13 -18.96 6.13
N LEU A 48 7.54 -18.28 7.20
CA LEU A 48 7.13 -18.64 8.55
C LEU A 48 5.60 -18.63 8.68
N SER A 49 5.05 -19.61 9.41
CA SER A 49 3.63 -19.60 9.76
C SER A 49 3.26 -18.34 10.54
N LEU A 50 1.99 -17.93 10.47
CA LEU A 50 1.51 -16.77 11.25
C LEU A 50 1.70 -16.99 12.75
N SER A 51 1.49 -18.21 13.25
CA SER A 51 1.71 -18.55 14.66
C SER A 51 3.18 -18.45 15.08
N ALA A 52 4.12 -18.79 14.21
CA ALA A 52 5.55 -18.62 14.48
C ALA A 52 5.92 -17.13 14.48
N ARG A 53 5.39 -16.35 13.53
CA ARG A 53 5.57 -14.89 13.47
C ARG A 53 4.98 -14.20 14.71
N GLU A 54 3.83 -14.65 15.19
CA GLU A 54 3.21 -14.09 16.39
C GLU A 54 4.07 -14.32 17.63
N LYS A 55 4.62 -15.52 17.81
CA LYS A 55 5.54 -15.79 18.92
C LYS A 55 6.77 -14.87 18.91
N ILE A 56 7.27 -14.53 17.71
CA ILE A 56 8.36 -13.57 17.55
C ILE A 56 7.89 -12.16 17.92
N ALA A 57 6.70 -11.75 17.48
CA ALA A 57 6.10 -10.45 17.80
C ALA A 57 5.88 -10.29 19.32
N GLU A 58 5.28 -11.27 19.99
CA GLU A 58 5.06 -11.26 21.44
C GLU A 58 6.39 -11.15 22.22
N LYS A 59 7.41 -11.89 21.81
CA LYS A 59 8.75 -11.81 22.42
C LYS A 59 9.38 -10.43 22.23
N THR A 60 9.22 -9.85 21.04
CA THR A 60 9.74 -8.52 20.70
C THR A 60 9.04 -7.44 21.53
N LEU A 61 7.71 -7.49 21.62
CA LEU A 61 6.90 -6.61 22.45
C LEU A 61 7.29 -6.70 23.93
N LYS A 62 7.43 -7.90 24.47
CA LYS A 62 7.83 -8.11 25.88
C LYS A 62 9.20 -7.48 26.15
N THR A 63 10.15 -7.66 25.23
CA THR A 63 11.50 -7.06 25.33
C THR A 63 11.42 -5.53 25.30
N PHE A 64 10.60 -4.98 24.40
CA PHE A 64 10.37 -3.53 24.31
C PHE A 64 9.79 -2.96 25.60
N LEU A 65 8.73 -3.57 26.14
CA LEU A 65 8.08 -3.14 27.39
C LEU A 65 9.04 -3.17 28.59
N LEU A 66 9.85 -4.23 28.71
CA LEU A 66 10.88 -4.33 29.77
C LEU A 66 11.93 -3.22 29.65
N SER A 67 12.35 -2.90 28.41
CA SER A 67 13.32 -1.83 28.17
C SER A 67 12.77 -0.43 28.46
N ALA A 68 11.47 -0.22 28.23
CA ALA A 68 10.77 1.03 28.52
C ALA A 68 10.55 1.23 30.03
N ALA A 69 10.30 0.15 30.78
CA ALA A 69 10.14 0.20 32.23
C ALA A 69 11.48 0.46 32.96
N GLY A 70 12.60 -0.08 32.46
CA GLY A 70 13.93 0.06 33.08
C GLY A 70 14.66 1.38 32.78
N LYS A 71 14.24 2.11 31.75
CA LYS A 71 14.76 3.45 31.44
C LYS A 71 13.63 4.45 31.67
N GLY A 72 13.63 5.12 32.84
CA GLY A 72 12.73 6.25 33.08
C GLY A 72 12.67 7.14 31.83
N ILE A 73 11.46 7.41 31.33
CA ILE A 73 11.16 7.88 29.97
C ILE A 73 11.98 9.13 29.64
N ARG A 74 13.21 8.94 29.15
CA ARG A 74 13.93 10.02 28.48
C ARG A 74 13.29 10.13 27.12
N LYS A 75 12.43 11.14 26.95
CA LYS A 75 12.01 11.68 25.66
C LYS A 75 13.27 12.08 24.87
N LYS A 76 13.96 11.11 24.28
CA LYS A 76 14.95 11.41 23.25
C LYS A 76 14.12 11.94 22.10
N LYS A 77 14.18 13.26 21.89
CA LYS A 77 13.74 13.88 20.65
C LYS A 77 14.48 13.13 19.54
N ALA A 78 13.79 12.26 18.82
CA ALA A 78 14.37 11.52 17.72
C ALA A 78 14.78 12.57 16.68
N PHE A 79 16.09 12.82 16.57
CA PHE A 79 16.61 13.75 15.58
C PHE A 79 16.43 13.09 14.22
N GLY A 80 15.40 13.49 13.47
CA GLY A 80 15.15 12.95 12.12
C GLY A 80 13.71 13.02 11.62
N TYR A 81 12.69 12.91 12.49
CA TYR A 81 11.27 12.91 12.06
C TYR A 81 10.34 13.52 13.14
N PRO A 82 9.16 14.05 12.76
CA PRO A 82 8.20 14.67 13.70
C PRO A 82 7.63 13.65 14.69
N ALA A 83 7.13 14.10 15.84
CA ALA A 83 6.52 13.22 16.86
C ALA A 83 5.09 12.75 16.48
N LEU A 84 4.40 13.51 15.64
CA LEU A 84 3.08 13.20 15.12
C LEU A 84 3.13 13.43 13.62
N PHE A 85 2.62 12.47 12.87
CA PHE A 85 2.53 12.57 11.42
C PHE A 85 1.29 11.83 10.90
N ASP A 86 0.56 12.44 9.98
CA ASP A 86 -0.64 11.86 9.37
C ASP A 86 -0.83 12.36 7.94
N TRP A 87 -0.74 11.45 6.95
CA TRP A 87 -0.96 11.78 5.53
C TRP A 87 -2.39 12.24 5.22
N ARG A 88 -3.34 12.04 6.14
CA ARG A 88 -4.69 12.59 6.02
C ARG A 88 -4.75 14.10 6.26
N ASN A 89 -3.70 14.68 6.85
CA ASN A 89 -3.61 16.10 7.12
C ASN A 89 -2.16 16.61 7.00
N ARG A 90 -1.65 16.67 5.76
CA ARG A 90 -0.36 17.31 5.44
C ARG A 90 -0.62 18.73 4.95
N GLY A 91 -0.46 19.72 5.84
CA GLY A 91 -0.69 21.13 5.51
C GLY A 91 -2.14 21.43 5.10
N GLY A 92 -3.12 20.73 5.70
CA GLY A 92 -4.53 20.85 5.36
C GLY A 92 -5.00 19.95 4.20
N ALA A 93 -4.09 19.22 3.56
CA ALA A 93 -4.41 18.32 2.44
C ALA A 93 -4.42 16.84 2.87
N ASN A 94 -5.38 16.07 2.33
CA ASN A 94 -5.51 14.64 2.55
C ASN A 94 -4.96 13.84 1.35
N TYR A 95 -3.81 13.19 1.54
CA TYR A 95 -3.16 12.38 0.50
C TYR A 95 -3.64 10.93 0.46
N VAL A 96 -4.53 10.53 1.38
CA VAL A 96 -5.06 9.17 1.48
C VAL A 96 -6.40 9.11 0.74
N THR A 97 -6.57 8.12 -0.14
CA THR A 97 -7.83 7.86 -0.86
C THR A 97 -8.95 7.43 0.10
N PRO A 98 -10.23 7.52 -0.29
CA PRO A 98 -11.35 7.06 0.53
C PRO A 98 -11.22 5.60 1.00
N ILE A 99 -11.93 5.25 2.06
CA ILE A 99 -12.01 3.87 2.57
C ILE A 99 -12.78 3.01 1.57
N LYS A 100 -12.26 1.82 1.30
CA LYS A 100 -12.92 0.78 0.50
C LYS A 100 -13.36 -0.39 1.40
N ASN A 101 -14.05 -1.38 0.82
CA ASN A 101 -14.50 -2.56 1.54
C ASN A 101 -14.18 -3.84 0.75
N GLN A 102 -13.32 -4.68 1.30
CA GLN A 102 -12.97 -5.99 0.72
C GLN A 102 -14.08 -7.03 0.90
N SER A 103 -15.00 -6.79 1.85
CA SER A 103 -16.07 -7.70 2.27
C SER A 103 -15.54 -9.08 2.73
N SER A 104 -16.35 -10.13 2.66
CA SER A 104 -16.00 -11.50 3.05
C SER A 104 -15.08 -12.21 2.05
N CYS A 105 -13.95 -11.58 1.74
CA CYS A 105 -12.88 -12.15 0.92
C CYS A 105 -11.51 -11.85 1.53
N GLY A 106 -10.62 -12.85 1.56
CA GLY A 106 -9.24 -12.75 2.02
C GLY A 106 -8.30 -11.95 1.11
N SER A 107 -8.77 -10.83 0.55
CA SER A 107 -8.04 -9.97 -0.40
C SER A 107 -7.33 -8.78 0.25
N CYS A 108 -7.28 -8.70 1.58
CA CYS A 108 -6.67 -7.60 2.33
C CYS A 108 -5.26 -7.20 1.89
N VAL A 109 -4.44 -8.17 1.44
CA VAL A 109 -3.10 -7.92 0.90
C VAL A 109 -3.16 -6.98 -0.32
N ALA A 110 -4.13 -7.19 -1.21
CA ALA A 110 -4.33 -6.33 -2.37
C ALA A 110 -4.75 -4.92 -1.95
N PHE A 111 -5.73 -4.80 -1.04
CA PHE A 111 -6.20 -3.51 -0.53
C PHE A 111 -5.11 -2.72 0.21
N GLY A 112 -4.36 -3.36 1.11
CA GLY A 112 -3.26 -2.71 1.82
C GLY A 112 -2.15 -2.25 0.88
N THR A 113 -1.85 -3.04 -0.16
CA THR A 113 -0.87 -2.71 -1.21
C THR A 113 -1.34 -1.53 -2.06
N VAL A 114 -2.57 -1.60 -2.57
CA VAL A 114 -3.17 -0.57 -3.43
C VAL A 114 -3.30 0.76 -2.68
N ALA A 115 -3.88 0.76 -1.48
CA ALA A 115 -4.02 1.99 -0.69
C ALA A 115 -2.67 2.68 -0.42
N THR A 116 -1.62 1.88 -0.21
CA THR A 116 -0.25 2.40 -0.03
C THR A 116 0.29 3.02 -1.32
N ALA A 117 0.07 2.36 -2.46
CA ALA A 117 0.49 2.86 -3.78
C ALA A 117 -0.25 4.13 -4.18
N GLU A 118 -1.57 4.21 -3.96
CA GLU A 118 -2.38 5.40 -4.22
C GLU A 118 -1.89 6.60 -3.41
N THR A 119 -1.62 6.38 -2.12
CA THR A 119 -1.08 7.42 -1.23
C THR A 119 0.30 7.87 -1.71
N ALA A 120 1.19 6.93 -2.03
CA ALA A 120 2.51 7.25 -2.58
C ALA A 120 2.40 8.03 -3.90
N TYR A 121 1.43 7.72 -4.76
CA TYR A 121 1.25 8.40 -6.03
C TYR A 121 0.80 9.86 -5.85
N ARG A 122 -0.20 10.09 -4.99
CA ARG A 122 -0.65 11.44 -4.63
C ARG A 122 0.50 12.29 -4.11
N ILE A 123 1.37 11.71 -3.27
CA ILE A 123 2.56 12.38 -2.72
C ILE A 123 3.59 12.66 -3.81
N GLN A 124 3.92 11.68 -4.63
CA GLN A 124 4.87 11.82 -5.75
C GLN A 124 4.44 12.94 -6.71
N ARG A 125 3.13 13.08 -6.97
CA ARG A 125 2.59 14.13 -7.83
C ARG A 125 2.38 15.47 -7.12
N GLY A 126 2.59 15.54 -5.81
CA GLY A 126 2.27 16.71 -5.01
C GLY A 126 0.79 17.10 -5.07
N ASN A 127 -0.10 16.16 -5.40
CA ASN A 127 -1.51 16.42 -5.67
C ASN A 127 -2.39 15.49 -4.84
N ALA A 128 -2.86 15.99 -3.70
CA ALA A 128 -3.77 15.29 -2.80
C ALA A 128 -5.12 14.95 -3.45
N SER A 129 -5.55 15.73 -4.44
CA SER A 129 -6.81 15.55 -5.16
C SER A 129 -6.68 14.72 -6.43
N LEU A 130 -5.51 14.11 -6.69
CA LEU A 130 -5.34 13.22 -7.83
C LEU A 130 -6.36 12.07 -7.74
N ALA A 131 -7.17 11.94 -8.78
CA ALA A 131 -8.18 10.89 -8.93
C ALA A 131 -7.50 9.56 -9.31
N ILE A 132 -6.77 8.99 -8.35
CA ILE A 132 -6.22 7.63 -8.46
C ILE A 132 -7.12 6.66 -7.71
N ASP A 133 -7.41 5.54 -8.36
CA ASP A 133 -8.20 4.43 -7.83
C ASP A 133 -7.70 3.14 -8.48
N PHE A 134 -6.69 2.48 -7.91
CA PHE A 134 -6.13 1.27 -8.52
C PHE A 134 -7.05 0.06 -8.31
N SER A 135 -7.03 -0.87 -9.25
CA SER A 135 -7.81 -2.10 -9.18
C SER A 135 -7.19 -3.12 -8.21
N GLU A 136 -7.77 -3.25 -7.02
CA GLU A 136 -7.48 -4.40 -6.14
C GLU A 136 -7.84 -5.73 -6.81
N ALA A 137 -8.88 -5.69 -7.65
CA ALA A 137 -9.36 -6.86 -8.37
C ALA A 137 -8.29 -7.48 -9.28
N GLN A 138 -7.59 -6.65 -10.07
CA GLN A 138 -6.53 -7.16 -10.93
C GLN A 138 -5.40 -7.77 -10.10
N LEU A 139 -4.98 -7.07 -9.04
CA LEU A 139 -3.90 -7.54 -8.16
C LEU A 139 -4.23 -8.90 -7.55
N PHE A 140 -5.46 -9.10 -7.08
CA PHE A 140 -5.86 -10.34 -6.42
C PHE A 140 -6.34 -11.43 -7.41
N TYR A 141 -7.37 -11.16 -8.21
CA TYR A 141 -8.05 -12.18 -9.01
C TYR A 141 -7.33 -12.54 -10.30
N CYS A 142 -6.34 -11.76 -10.73
CA CYS A 142 -5.44 -12.16 -11.81
C CYS A 142 -4.12 -12.70 -11.25
N TYR A 143 -3.41 -11.92 -10.43
CA TYR A 143 -2.05 -12.28 -10.04
C TYR A 143 -1.99 -13.26 -8.88
N ALA A 144 -2.69 -13.01 -7.77
CA ALA A 144 -2.76 -13.97 -6.67
C ALA A 144 -3.38 -15.30 -7.15
N ARG A 145 -4.45 -15.22 -7.96
CA ARG A 145 -5.09 -16.40 -8.56
C ARG A 145 -4.15 -17.25 -9.41
N SER A 146 -3.24 -16.63 -10.17
CA SER A 146 -2.22 -17.36 -10.93
C SER A 146 -1.25 -18.17 -10.06
N GLU A 147 -1.19 -17.86 -8.76
CA GLU A 147 -0.43 -18.61 -7.74
C GLU A 147 -1.31 -19.54 -6.90
N GLY A 148 -2.54 -19.84 -7.36
CA GLY A 148 -3.49 -20.69 -6.65
C GLY A 148 -4.16 -20.02 -5.45
N ARG A 149 -4.15 -18.68 -5.38
CA ARG A 149 -4.79 -17.92 -4.29
C ARG A 149 -6.23 -17.52 -4.61
N ASN A 150 -7.05 -17.42 -3.58
CA ASN A 150 -8.46 -17.08 -3.67
C ASN A 150 -8.96 -16.47 -2.35
N CYS A 151 -10.22 -16.07 -2.30
CA CYS A 151 -10.82 -15.45 -1.12
C CYS A 151 -10.70 -16.29 0.16
N ALA A 152 -10.63 -17.62 0.06
CA ALA A 152 -10.57 -18.51 1.22
C ALA A 152 -9.15 -18.71 1.77
N ASN A 153 -8.12 -18.51 0.96
CA ASN A 153 -6.74 -18.82 1.35
C ASN A 153 -5.79 -17.62 1.34
N GLY A 154 -6.22 -16.46 0.86
CA GLY A 154 -5.45 -15.21 0.94
C GLY A 154 -4.12 -15.22 0.19
N TRP A 155 -3.26 -14.23 0.47
CA TRP A 155 -1.99 -14.04 -0.23
C TRP A 155 -0.88 -13.51 0.68
N TRP A 156 0.27 -13.20 0.06
CA TRP A 156 1.48 -12.74 0.73
C TRP A 156 1.94 -11.37 0.20
N PRO A 157 2.25 -10.37 1.06
CA PRO A 157 2.56 -9.01 0.63
C PRO A 157 3.75 -8.90 -0.32
N ASP A 158 4.86 -9.60 -0.10
CA ASP A 158 6.01 -9.53 -1.02
C ASP A 158 5.62 -9.96 -2.45
N ARG A 159 4.74 -10.96 -2.58
CA ARG A 159 4.30 -11.46 -3.88
C ARG A 159 3.38 -10.46 -4.58
N ALA A 160 2.49 -9.81 -3.83
CA ALA A 160 1.67 -8.72 -4.35
C ALA A 160 2.52 -7.54 -4.85
N LEU A 161 3.52 -7.13 -4.06
CA LEU A 161 4.44 -6.05 -4.44
C LEU A 161 5.31 -6.42 -5.64
N ILE A 162 5.79 -7.67 -5.73
CA ILE A 162 6.51 -8.19 -6.91
C ILE A 162 5.61 -8.15 -8.14
N ALA A 163 4.37 -8.62 -8.04
CA ALA A 163 3.43 -8.60 -9.15
C ALA A 163 3.11 -7.17 -9.62
N PHE A 164 2.91 -6.24 -8.68
CA PHE A 164 2.67 -4.83 -9.01
C PHE A 164 3.90 -4.17 -9.67
N ARG A 165 5.12 -4.53 -9.24
CA ARG A 165 6.36 -4.06 -9.87
C ARG A 165 6.48 -4.58 -11.31
N ASP A 166 6.30 -5.88 -11.50
CA ASP A 166 6.64 -6.53 -12.77
C ASP A 166 5.54 -6.36 -13.82
N LYS A 167 4.28 -6.43 -13.39
CA LYS A 167 3.10 -6.48 -14.28
C LYS A 167 2.30 -5.17 -14.28
N GLY A 168 2.31 -4.42 -13.19
CA GLY A 168 1.53 -3.18 -13.03
C GLY A 168 0.09 -3.42 -12.64
N LEU A 169 -0.67 -2.35 -12.44
CA LEU A 169 -2.11 -2.38 -12.21
C LEU A 169 -2.82 -1.34 -13.07
N VAL A 170 -4.00 -1.72 -13.55
CA VAL A 170 -5.01 -0.82 -14.10
C VAL A 170 -5.78 -0.14 -12.95
N ASP A 171 -6.56 0.88 -13.29
CA ASP A 171 -7.48 1.49 -12.35
C ASP A 171 -8.79 0.69 -12.21
N GLU A 172 -9.51 0.96 -11.12
CA GLU A 172 -10.74 0.27 -10.69
C GLU A 172 -11.82 0.29 -11.77
N ALA A 173 -11.93 1.35 -12.57
CA ALA A 173 -12.92 1.40 -13.65
C ALA A 173 -12.59 0.44 -14.82
N CYS A 174 -11.35 -0.05 -14.94
CA CYS A 174 -10.98 -1.08 -15.90
C CYS A 174 -11.35 -2.48 -15.42
N PHE A 175 -11.21 -2.73 -14.11
CA PHE A 175 -11.58 -4.01 -13.50
C PHE A 175 -12.08 -3.77 -12.07
N PRO A 176 -13.41 -3.60 -11.90
CA PRO A 176 -13.98 -3.34 -10.59
C PRO A 176 -13.87 -4.51 -9.63
N TYR A 177 -13.74 -4.20 -8.34
CA TYR A 177 -13.76 -5.17 -7.27
C TYR A 177 -15.19 -5.61 -6.97
N THR A 178 -15.44 -6.92 -7.11
CA THR A 178 -16.66 -7.56 -6.64
C THR A 178 -16.31 -8.48 -5.47
N PRO A 179 -16.99 -8.36 -4.32
CA PRO A 179 -16.84 -9.30 -3.21
C PRO A 179 -16.99 -10.77 -3.63
N GLY A 180 -16.04 -11.61 -3.23
CA GLY A 180 -16.01 -13.04 -3.57
C GLY A 180 -15.08 -13.36 -4.75
N ASP A 181 -14.88 -14.65 -5.03
CA ASP A 181 -13.97 -15.06 -6.11
C ASP A 181 -14.55 -14.64 -7.46
N GLN A 182 -13.83 -13.78 -8.19
CA GLN A 182 -14.16 -13.38 -9.55
C GLN A 182 -13.14 -13.87 -10.58
N ALA A 183 -13.59 -14.04 -11.82
CA ALA A 183 -12.72 -14.33 -12.95
C ALA A 183 -11.85 -13.11 -13.28
N CYS A 184 -10.59 -13.35 -13.65
CA CYS A 184 -9.73 -12.27 -14.15
C CYS A 184 -10.28 -11.77 -15.48
N SER A 185 -10.77 -10.53 -15.51
CA SER A 185 -11.35 -9.93 -16.71
C SER A 185 -11.13 -8.42 -16.69
N THR A 186 -10.08 -7.95 -17.36
CA THR A 186 -9.78 -6.52 -17.49
C THR A 186 -10.44 -5.91 -18.72
N CYS A 187 -10.62 -4.59 -18.71
CA CYS A 187 -11.04 -3.83 -19.89
C CYS A 187 -10.13 -4.04 -21.12
N SER A 188 -10.66 -3.78 -22.31
CA SER A 188 -9.96 -4.00 -23.59
C SER A 188 -8.69 -3.17 -23.77
N ASN A 189 -8.63 -1.97 -23.19
CA ASN A 189 -7.48 -1.07 -23.23
C ASN A 189 -6.61 -1.15 -21.95
N ALA A 190 -6.61 -2.29 -21.25
CA ALA A 190 -5.86 -2.46 -20.00
C ALA A 190 -4.38 -2.10 -20.14
N ALA A 191 -3.74 -2.47 -21.25
CA ALA A 191 -2.32 -2.22 -21.49
C ALA A 191 -1.95 -0.73 -21.42
N ASP A 192 -2.85 0.16 -21.84
CA ASP A 192 -2.64 1.61 -21.85
C ASP A 192 -2.89 2.27 -20.49
N ARG A 193 -3.43 1.52 -19.52
CA ARG A 193 -3.82 2.00 -18.18
C ARG A 193 -2.91 1.49 -17.07
N LEU A 194 -1.93 0.65 -17.41
CA LEU A 194 -1.02 0.06 -16.43
C LEU A 194 -0.08 1.12 -15.85
N LEU A 195 -0.07 1.22 -14.52
CA LEU A 195 1.01 1.85 -13.77
C LEU A 195 1.73 0.78 -12.96
N LYS A 196 3.04 0.95 -12.78
CA LYS A 196 3.89 0.01 -12.02
C LYS A 196 4.46 0.68 -10.79
N ILE A 197 4.87 -0.11 -9.82
CA ILE A 197 5.80 0.39 -8.80
C ILE A 197 7.25 0.18 -9.28
N SER A 198 8.15 1.13 -9.03
CA SER A 198 9.57 0.98 -9.38
C SER A 198 10.29 -0.08 -8.55
N GLY A 199 9.76 -0.36 -7.37
CA GLY A 199 10.28 -1.32 -6.43
C GLY A 199 9.68 -1.09 -5.05
N PHE A 200 10.12 -1.90 -4.10
CA PHE A 200 9.71 -1.79 -2.72
C PHE A 200 10.88 -2.11 -1.79
N THR A 201 10.80 -1.59 -0.57
CA THR A 201 11.82 -1.76 0.47
C THR A 201 11.17 -2.33 1.72
N LYS A 202 11.75 -3.41 2.27
CA LYS A 202 11.34 -3.98 3.55
C LYS A 202 12.00 -3.20 4.69
N LEU A 203 11.19 -2.66 5.60
CA LEU A 203 11.62 -1.91 6.78
C LEU A 203 11.35 -2.74 8.04
N THR A 204 12.34 -2.84 8.91
CA THR A 204 12.29 -3.70 10.11
C THR A 204 12.54 -2.94 11.41
N THR A 205 12.66 -1.61 11.35
CA THR A 205 12.85 -0.76 12.54
C THR A 205 11.84 0.36 12.56
N THR A 206 11.30 0.65 13.75
CA THR A 206 10.36 1.76 13.98
C THR A 206 10.92 3.11 13.49
N ALA A 207 12.22 3.35 13.65
CA ALA A 207 12.86 4.58 13.19
C ALA A 207 12.81 4.72 11.66
N ALA A 208 13.16 3.66 10.91
CA ALA A 208 13.09 3.67 9.46
C ALA A 208 11.65 3.78 8.95
N MET A 209 10.70 3.14 9.64
CA MET A 209 9.27 3.26 9.31
C MET A 209 8.75 4.69 9.49
N LYS A 210 9.10 5.36 10.60
CA LYS A 210 8.69 6.75 10.87
C LYS A 210 9.36 7.76 9.95
N ASP A 211 10.64 7.55 9.65
CA ASP A 211 11.38 8.33 8.67
C ASP A 211 10.69 8.24 7.30
N TRP A 212 10.42 7.02 6.82
CA TRP A 212 9.73 6.82 5.55
C TRP A 212 8.33 7.46 5.53
N ILE A 213 7.53 7.22 6.58
CA ILE A 213 6.18 7.79 6.66
C ILE A 213 6.21 9.30 6.58
N SER A 214 7.11 9.97 7.30
CA SER A 214 7.13 11.43 7.37
C SER A 214 7.74 12.12 6.13
N THR A 215 8.52 11.40 5.33
CA THR A 215 9.28 11.96 4.19
C THR A 215 8.79 11.49 2.83
N ARG A 216 8.26 10.27 2.70
CA ARG A 216 8.01 9.62 1.41
C ARG A 216 6.60 9.10 1.19
N GLY A 217 5.97 8.48 2.20
CA GLY A 217 4.60 7.98 2.02
C GLY A 217 4.17 6.88 2.98
N ALA A 218 2.98 6.34 2.73
CA ALA A 218 2.42 5.25 3.53
C ALA A 218 3.25 3.95 3.41
N LEU A 219 2.96 3.00 4.29
CA LEU A 219 3.59 1.67 4.31
C LEU A 219 2.53 0.57 4.29
N VAL A 220 2.80 -0.53 3.58
CA VAL A 220 2.01 -1.76 3.72
C VAL A 220 2.45 -2.44 5.02
N ALA A 221 1.50 -2.75 5.90
CA ALA A 221 1.76 -3.50 7.12
C ALA A 221 0.79 -4.66 7.24
N CYS A 222 1.23 -5.76 7.83
CA CYS A 222 0.38 -6.90 8.13
C CYS A 222 0.54 -7.30 9.59
N PHE A 223 -0.55 -7.71 10.22
CA PHE A 223 -0.61 -7.99 11.65
C PHE A 223 -1.52 -9.16 11.95
N SER A 224 -1.36 -9.68 13.16
CA SER A 224 -2.22 -10.71 13.73
C SER A 224 -3.53 -10.10 14.21
N VAL A 225 -4.64 -10.64 13.74
CA VAL A 225 -5.98 -10.24 14.16
C VAL A 225 -6.47 -11.20 15.25
N TYR A 226 -6.97 -10.61 16.31
CA TYR A 226 -7.60 -11.30 17.43
C TYR A 226 -9.10 -11.00 17.46
N ASN A 227 -9.86 -11.87 18.13
CA ASN A 227 -11.32 -11.78 18.18
C ASN A 227 -11.83 -10.43 18.73
N ASP A 228 -11.11 -9.81 19.66
CA ASP A 228 -11.47 -8.52 20.25
C ASP A 228 -11.30 -7.33 19.28
N PHE A 229 -10.45 -7.44 18.26
CA PHE A 229 -10.24 -6.37 17.28
C PHE A 229 -11.49 -6.09 16.45
N TYR A 230 -12.32 -7.09 16.18
CA TYR A 230 -13.54 -6.93 15.38
C TYR A 230 -14.58 -6.01 16.05
N SER A 231 -14.51 -5.80 17.37
CA SER A 231 -15.37 -4.82 18.07
C SER A 231 -14.73 -3.44 18.20
N TYR A 232 -13.53 -3.20 17.65
CA TYR A 232 -12.85 -1.90 17.76
C TYR A 232 -13.73 -0.76 17.23
N ARG A 233 -13.89 0.28 18.06
CA ARG A 233 -14.57 1.52 17.71
C ARG A 233 -13.63 2.72 17.66
N SER A 234 -12.81 2.91 18.69
CA SER A 234 -11.92 4.08 18.80
C SER A 234 -10.81 3.88 19.82
N GLY A 235 -9.84 4.80 19.83
CA GLY A 235 -8.71 4.79 20.76
C GLY A 235 -7.49 4.04 20.22
N VAL A 236 -6.56 3.66 21.08
CA VAL A 236 -5.35 2.92 20.66
C VAL A 236 -5.54 1.45 21.00
N TYR A 237 -5.83 0.63 19.99
CA TYR A 237 -6.01 -0.80 20.15
C TYR A 237 -4.74 -1.42 20.75
N ARG A 238 -4.96 -2.17 21.83
CA ARG A 238 -4.01 -3.08 22.46
C ARG A 238 -4.77 -4.34 22.79
N LYS A 239 -4.22 -5.47 22.38
CA LYS A 239 -4.86 -6.77 22.54
C LYS A 239 -5.14 -7.06 24.01
N THR A 240 -6.36 -7.48 24.34
CA THR A 240 -6.70 -7.93 25.70
C THR A 240 -6.02 -9.26 26.03
N ALA A 241 -5.83 -9.56 27.32
CA ALA A 241 -5.22 -10.81 27.75
C ALA A 241 -6.04 -12.05 27.34
N ALA A 242 -7.37 -11.91 27.31
CA ALA A 242 -8.30 -12.97 26.95
C ALA A 242 -8.51 -13.14 25.43
N ALA A 243 -7.91 -12.28 24.61
CA ALA A 243 -8.11 -12.31 23.17
C ALA A 243 -7.54 -13.58 22.52
N THR A 244 -8.29 -14.19 21.60
CA THR A 244 -7.89 -15.38 20.85
C THR A 244 -7.49 -15.03 19.43
N PHE A 245 -6.39 -15.64 18.95
CA PHE A 245 -5.87 -15.41 17.61
C PHE A 245 -6.81 -15.99 16.55
N ILE A 246 -7.16 -15.20 15.53
CA ILE A 246 -8.08 -15.60 14.46
C ILE A 246 -7.34 -15.79 13.13
N GLY A 247 -6.39 -14.92 12.80
CA GLY A 247 -5.64 -14.98 11.54
C GLY A 247 -4.83 -13.72 11.26
N GLY A 248 -4.46 -13.50 10.00
CA GLY A 248 -3.64 -12.37 9.58
C GLY A 248 -4.38 -11.40 8.67
N HIS A 249 -4.07 -10.11 8.80
CA HIS A 249 -4.65 -9.04 7.99
C HIS A 249 -3.61 -8.02 7.55
N CYS A 250 -3.78 -7.43 6.37
CA CYS A 250 -2.90 -6.38 5.85
C CYS A 250 -3.66 -5.06 5.64
N VAL A 251 -2.97 -3.96 5.91
CA VAL A 251 -3.50 -2.59 5.95
C VAL A 251 -2.46 -1.60 5.41
N SER A 252 -2.82 -0.33 5.28
CA SER A 252 -1.88 0.74 4.96
C SER A 252 -1.66 1.64 6.18
N ILE A 253 -0.41 1.80 6.61
CA ILE A 253 -0.02 2.72 7.69
C ILE A 253 0.19 4.10 7.09
N VAL A 254 -0.66 5.05 7.48
CA VAL A 254 -0.70 6.41 6.92
C VAL A 254 -0.14 7.46 7.88
N GLY A 255 0.22 7.06 9.10
CA GLY A 255 0.68 7.98 10.12
C GLY A 255 1.08 7.29 11.42
N TYR A 256 1.49 8.10 12.38
CA TYR A 256 1.88 7.67 13.72
C TYR A 256 1.79 8.82 14.71
N ASP A 257 1.66 8.48 15.99
CA ASP A 257 1.63 9.43 17.11
C ASP A 257 2.50 8.92 18.27
N ASP A 258 3.61 9.61 18.54
CA ASP A 258 4.51 9.31 19.66
C ASP A 258 3.94 9.68 21.02
N VAL A 259 2.96 10.59 21.11
CA VAL A 259 2.29 10.86 22.38
C VAL A 259 1.39 9.68 22.74
N SER A 260 0.60 9.22 21.78
CA SER A 260 -0.30 8.06 21.96
C SER A 260 0.40 6.70 21.80
N GLN A 261 1.67 6.69 21.40
CA GLN A 261 2.47 5.48 21.13
C GLN A 261 1.77 4.52 20.16
N CYS A 262 1.32 5.03 19.01
CA CYS A 262 0.51 4.27 18.06
C CYS A 262 0.83 4.55 16.58
N TRP A 263 0.47 3.58 15.75
CA TRP A 263 0.35 3.68 14.30
C TRP A 263 -1.08 4.05 13.93
N ILE A 264 -1.24 4.81 12.84
CA ILE A 264 -2.53 5.18 12.25
C ILE A 264 -2.72 4.37 10.97
N CYS A 265 -3.77 3.56 10.92
CA CYS A 265 -3.96 2.53 9.90
C CYS A 265 -5.24 2.78 9.10
N LYS A 266 -5.13 2.78 7.78
CA LYS A 266 -6.26 2.69 6.84
C LYS A 266 -6.65 1.22 6.68
N ASN A 267 -7.88 0.87 7.07
CA ASN A 267 -8.42 -0.47 6.89
C ASN A 267 -9.21 -0.60 5.56
N SER A 268 -9.63 -1.82 5.26
CA SER A 268 -10.41 -2.19 4.07
C SER A 268 -11.71 -2.91 4.44
N TRP A 269 -12.28 -2.60 5.60
CA TRP A 269 -13.52 -3.19 6.12
C TRP A 269 -14.68 -2.20 6.09
N GLY A 270 -14.64 -1.23 5.16
CA GLY A 270 -15.66 -0.20 5.04
C GLY A 270 -15.54 0.93 6.08
N ALA A 271 -16.19 2.05 5.78
CA ALA A 271 -16.12 3.26 6.60
C ALA A 271 -16.87 3.13 7.94
N GLY A 272 -17.72 2.11 8.09
CA GLY A 272 -18.43 1.83 9.35
C GLY A 272 -17.57 1.19 10.44
N PHE A 273 -16.39 0.66 10.08
CA PHE A 273 -15.47 0.06 11.03
C PHE A 273 -14.62 1.13 11.75
N GLY A 274 -14.48 1.03 13.08
CA GLY A 274 -13.56 1.88 13.84
C GLY A 274 -13.79 3.39 13.66
N GLU A 275 -12.69 4.10 13.41
CA GLU A 275 -12.64 5.57 13.29
C GLU A 275 -12.85 5.97 11.83
N SER A 276 -14.08 5.79 11.32
CA SER A 276 -14.44 6.04 9.91
C SER A 276 -13.63 5.20 8.92
N GLY A 277 -13.47 3.91 9.21
CA GLY A 277 -12.67 2.93 8.45
C GLY A 277 -11.18 2.91 8.81
N PHE A 278 -10.74 3.79 9.72
CA PHE A 278 -9.39 3.77 10.26
C PHE A 278 -9.36 3.12 11.64
N PHE A 279 -8.16 2.74 12.07
CA PHE A 279 -7.90 2.39 13.47
C PHE A 279 -6.52 2.87 13.89
N ARG A 280 -6.31 2.95 15.20
CA ARG A 280 -4.99 3.15 15.77
C ARG A 280 -4.59 1.93 16.56
N ILE A 281 -3.36 1.48 16.38
CA ILE A 281 -2.81 0.31 17.06
C ILE A 281 -1.51 0.69 17.72
N GLY A 282 -1.31 0.26 18.96
CA GLY A 282 -0.12 0.60 19.72
C GLY A 282 1.16 0.05 19.08
N TYR A 283 2.28 0.73 19.28
CA TYR A 283 3.60 0.21 18.89
C TYR A 283 3.86 -1.17 19.51
N GLY A 284 4.46 -2.06 18.72
CA GLY A 284 4.76 -3.45 19.09
C GLY A 284 3.56 -4.38 19.19
N GLN A 285 2.33 -3.91 18.97
CA GLN A 285 1.13 -4.76 19.12
C GLN A 285 0.93 -5.66 17.91
N CYS A 286 0.60 -6.94 18.17
CA CYS A 286 0.14 -7.90 17.16
C CYS A 286 1.08 -8.06 15.94
N GLY A 287 2.37 -7.76 16.12
CA GLY A 287 3.38 -7.83 15.05
C GLY A 287 3.26 -6.77 13.95
N ILE A 288 2.42 -5.74 14.10
CA ILE A 288 2.16 -4.72 13.06
C ILE A 288 3.43 -4.01 12.57
N ASP A 289 4.43 -3.87 13.43
CA ASP A 289 5.72 -3.21 13.18
C ASP A 289 6.92 -4.16 13.29
N ALA A 290 6.69 -5.47 13.12
CA ALA A 290 7.78 -6.43 12.93
C ALA A 290 8.47 -6.22 11.57
N GLU A 291 7.67 -6.01 10.53
CA GLU A 291 8.14 -5.58 9.21
C GLU A 291 7.04 -4.78 8.50
N MET A 292 7.44 -3.79 7.70
CA MET A 292 6.55 -3.02 6.83
C MET A 292 7.19 -2.87 5.45
N TYR A 293 6.38 -2.62 4.42
CA TYR A 293 6.86 -2.48 3.05
C TYR A 293 6.60 -1.07 2.54
N ALA A 294 7.70 -0.42 2.12
CA ALA A 294 7.72 0.88 1.48
C ALA A 294 7.66 0.73 -0.03
N ILE A 295 6.75 1.43 -0.71
CA ILE A 295 6.71 1.51 -2.18
C ILE A 295 7.58 2.68 -2.63
N ASN A 296 8.60 2.42 -3.47
CA ASN A 296 9.63 3.41 -3.78
C ASN A 296 9.11 4.58 -4.63
N SER A 297 8.39 4.29 -5.72
CA SER A 297 7.71 5.28 -6.56
C SER A 297 6.75 4.58 -7.51
N ILE A 298 5.81 5.33 -8.09
CA ILE A 298 4.98 4.88 -9.22
C ILE A 298 5.68 5.24 -10.53
N ILE A 299 5.68 4.31 -11.47
CA ILE A 299 6.14 4.47 -12.84
C ILE A 299 4.91 4.65 -13.73
N GLU A 300 4.87 5.78 -14.43
CA GLU A 300 3.88 6.08 -15.47
C GLU A 300 4.41 5.61 -16.82
N THR A 301 3.71 4.68 -17.46
CA THR A 301 4.01 4.26 -18.84
C THR A 301 2.88 4.64 -19.77
N LEU A 302 3.22 5.14 -20.96
CA LEU A 302 2.23 5.54 -21.96
C LEU A 302 2.76 5.28 -23.37
N TRP A 303 1.93 4.62 -24.19
CA TRP A 303 2.06 4.65 -25.64
C TRP A 303 1.28 5.83 -26.22
N THR A 304 1.95 6.71 -26.95
CA THR A 304 1.32 7.93 -27.48
C THR A 304 0.39 7.69 -28.68
N GLY A 305 0.38 6.47 -29.24
CA GLY A 305 -0.12 6.24 -30.59
C GLY A 305 0.70 7.03 -31.63
N ALA A 306 0.19 7.12 -32.86
CA ALA A 306 0.87 7.81 -33.96
C ALA A 306 0.99 9.32 -33.71
N GLN A 307 2.21 9.80 -33.47
CA GLN A 307 2.52 11.21 -33.21
C GLN A 307 3.63 11.73 -34.13
N LYS A 308 3.63 13.04 -34.37
CA LYS A 308 4.72 13.70 -35.12
C LYS A 308 5.72 14.33 -34.17
N ILE A 309 7.00 14.09 -34.43
CA ILE A 309 8.10 14.82 -33.81
C ILE A 309 8.34 16.09 -34.64
N ILE A 310 8.05 17.24 -34.05
CA ILE A 310 8.10 18.54 -34.74
C ILE A 310 9.26 19.42 -34.23
N GLY A 311 9.83 19.11 -33.07
CA GLY A 311 10.95 19.83 -32.46
C GLY A 311 12.04 18.89 -31.98
N LEU A 312 13.29 19.32 -32.06
CA LEU A 312 14.43 18.66 -31.42
C LEU A 312 15.32 19.74 -30.81
N TRP A 313 15.85 19.47 -29.63
CA TRP A 313 16.76 20.34 -28.92
C TRP A 313 17.77 19.50 -28.11
N SER A 314 19.02 19.93 -28.06
CA SER A 314 20.06 19.34 -27.22
C SER A 314 21.05 20.42 -26.78
N ASN A 315 21.91 20.08 -25.82
CA ASN A 315 23.05 20.90 -25.45
C ASN A 315 24.29 20.03 -25.24
N GLU A 316 25.40 20.62 -24.77
CA GLU A 316 26.68 19.94 -24.58
C GLU A 316 26.72 18.98 -23.38
N ALA A 317 25.68 18.96 -22.54
CA ALA A 317 25.62 18.02 -21.43
C ALA A 317 25.40 16.59 -21.95
N ALA A 318 26.11 15.63 -21.36
CA ALA A 318 26.01 14.22 -21.73
C ALA A 318 24.56 13.72 -21.68
N ASN A 319 24.14 13.05 -22.76
CA ASN A 319 22.81 12.46 -22.93
C ASN A 319 21.64 13.43 -22.64
N ASN A 320 21.80 14.71 -23.02
CA ASN A 320 20.77 15.72 -22.87
C ASN A 320 20.20 16.17 -24.22
N ALA A 321 19.24 15.40 -24.71
CA ALA A 321 18.44 15.73 -25.87
C ALA A 321 16.95 15.59 -25.58
N TRP A 322 16.15 16.36 -26.29
CA TRP A 322 14.72 16.52 -26.11
C TRP A 322 14.02 16.52 -27.47
N ALA A 323 12.83 15.93 -27.52
CA ALA A 323 11.95 15.96 -28.68
C ALA A 323 10.62 16.64 -28.34
N TYR A 324 10.13 17.52 -29.21
CA TYR A 324 8.79 18.07 -29.12
C TYR A 324 7.84 17.20 -29.92
N ILE A 325 6.93 16.53 -29.20
CA ILE A 325 5.91 15.66 -29.76
C ILE A 325 4.62 16.47 -29.84
N ASN A 326 3.96 16.55 -31.01
CA ASN A 326 2.81 17.44 -31.27
C ASN A 326 1.72 17.45 -30.17
N SER A 327 1.33 16.30 -29.62
CA SER A 327 0.28 16.22 -28.57
C SER A 327 0.80 16.16 -27.13
N PHE A 328 2.13 16.07 -26.94
CA PHE A 328 2.74 15.86 -25.63
C PHE A 328 3.72 16.97 -25.24
N GLY A 329 4.16 17.81 -26.17
CA GLY A 329 5.18 18.84 -25.94
C GLY A 329 6.59 18.26 -25.82
N TRP A 330 7.46 18.99 -25.12
CA TRP A 330 8.86 18.59 -24.91
C TRP A 330 8.96 17.37 -23.99
N ARG A 331 9.64 16.33 -24.47
CA ARG A 331 9.97 15.12 -23.71
C ARG A 331 11.45 14.83 -23.84
N LYS A 332 12.08 14.45 -22.73
CA LYS A 332 13.50 14.11 -22.70
C LYS A 332 13.69 12.76 -23.40
N ILE A 333 14.75 12.65 -24.19
CA ILE A 333 15.18 11.39 -24.79
C ILE A 333 15.99 10.62 -23.74
N SER A 334 15.72 9.32 -23.59
CA SER A 334 16.26 8.51 -22.50
C SER A 334 17.77 8.69 -22.33
N PRO A 335 18.23 9.03 -21.11
CA PRO A 335 19.65 9.13 -20.79
C PRO A 335 20.23 7.82 -20.25
N ALA A 336 19.53 6.69 -20.39
CA ALA A 336 19.87 5.43 -19.72
C ALA A 336 21.25 4.87 -20.09
N SER A 337 21.70 5.07 -21.33
CA SER A 337 23.06 4.81 -21.79
C SER A 337 23.31 5.58 -23.08
N ASP A 338 24.58 5.83 -23.42
CA ASP A 338 24.95 6.53 -24.65
C ASP A 338 24.36 5.83 -25.88
N ASN A 339 24.38 4.49 -25.91
CA ASN A 339 23.84 3.72 -27.02
C ASN A 339 22.31 3.85 -27.15
N ILE A 340 21.57 3.76 -26.04
CA ILE A 340 20.11 3.95 -26.05
C ILE A 340 19.78 5.39 -26.46
N HIS A 341 20.50 6.36 -25.90
CA HIS A 341 20.29 7.77 -26.15
C HIS A 341 20.49 8.13 -27.62
N LEU A 342 21.64 7.76 -28.19
CA LEU A 342 21.98 8.04 -29.59
C LEU A 342 21.03 7.32 -30.56
N ASN A 343 20.61 6.09 -30.23
CA ASN A 343 19.65 5.35 -31.05
C ASN A 343 18.30 6.09 -31.10
N LEU A 344 17.72 6.41 -29.94
CA LEU A 344 16.43 7.11 -29.86
C LEU A 344 16.51 8.50 -30.51
N LEU A 345 17.60 9.25 -30.28
CA LEU A 345 17.83 10.54 -30.93
C LEU A 345 17.87 10.41 -32.45
N THR A 346 18.55 9.39 -32.98
CA THR A 346 18.60 9.13 -34.43
C THR A 346 17.22 8.80 -34.98
N GLN A 347 16.42 7.99 -34.28
CA GLN A 347 15.04 7.70 -34.66
C GLN A 347 14.18 8.96 -34.66
N CYS A 348 14.31 9.82 -33.64
CA CYS A 348 13.62 11.11 -33.59
C CYS A 348 13.99 12.03 -34.75
N ILE A 349 15.29 12.14 -35.08
CA ILE A 349 15.80 12.91 -36.22
C ILE A 349 15.20 12.39 -37.53
N SER A 350 15.22 11.06 -37.71
CA SER A 350 14.69 10.42 -38.91
C SER A 350 13.17 10.57 -39.08
N ALA A 351 12.41 10.43 -37.99
CA ALA A 351 10.96 10.63 -38.02
C ALA A 351 10.61 12.09 -38.36
N LYS A 352 11.30 13.06 -37.72
CA LYS A 352 11.12 14.49 -37.98
C LYS A 352 11.48 14.86 -39.42
N SER A 353 12.63 14.40 -39.93
CA SER A 353 13.10 14.75 -41.29
C SER A 353 12.17 14.22 -42.38
N ARG A 354 11.54 13.07 -42.16
CA ARG A 354 10.54 12.48 -43.07
C ARG A 354 9.12 12.99 -42.85
N GLY A 355 8.86 13.76 -41.78
CA GLY A 355 7.50 14.11 -41.36
C GLY A 355 6.62 12.91 -41.00
N ALA A 356 7.24 11.76 -40.70
CA ALA A 356 6.56 10.51 -40.40
C ALA A 356 5.90 10.56 -39.02
N ALA A 357 4.73 9.94 -38.89
CA ALA A 357 4.14 9.68 -37.59
C ALA A 357 4.76 8.41 -37.00
N VAL A 358 5.10 8.44 -35.72
CA VAL A 358 5.69 7.31 -34.99
C VAL A 358 4.95 7.09 -33.67
N SER A 359 4.88 5.85 -33.22
CA SER A 359 4.41 5.51 -31.88
C SER A 359 5.55 5.63 -30.87
N ILE A 360 5.35 6.40 -29.80
CA ILE A 360 6.40 6.70 -28.82
C ILE A 360 5.96 6.10 -27.49
N HIS A 361 6.87 5.36 -26.85
CA HIS A 361 6.71 4.94 -25.47
C HIS A 361 7.34 5.98 -24.54
N LEU A 362 6.58 6.37 -23.52
CA LEU A 362 7.03 7.28 -22.47
C LEU A 362 7.04 6.53 -21.14
N THR A 363 8.18 6.53 -20.46
CA THR A 363 8.30 6.10 -19.07
C THR A 363 8.61 7.33 -18.20
N ASN A 364 7.71 7.68 -17.28
CA ASN A 364 7.76 8.91 -16.48
C ASN A 364 7.96 10.18 -17.34
N GLY A 365 7.34 10.21 -18.53
CA GLY A 365 7.50 11.31 -19.48
C GLY A 365 8.87 11.36 -20.19
N ILE A 366 9.67 10.31 -20.10
CA ILE A 366 10.93 10.15 -20.85
C ILE A 366 10.69 9.20 -22.01
N ILE A 367 11.14 9.58 -23.21
CA ILE A 367 11.10 8.72 -24.39
C ILE A 367 12.12 7.61 -24.21
N ASP A 368 11.67 6.36 -24.14
CA ASP A 368 12.54 5.18 -24.01
C ASP A 368 12.37 4.17 -25.15
N GLN A 369 11.29 4.26 -25.94
CA GLN A 369 11.10 3.47 -27.17
C GLN A 369 10.38 4.29 -28.24
N ILE A 370 10.68 4.00 -29.51
CA ILE A 370 10.01 4.56 -30.69
C ILE A 370 9.75 3.41 -31.66
N TYR A 371 8.54 3.33 -32.19
CA TYR A 371 8.12 2.38 -33.21
C TYR A 371 7.56 3.15 -34.42
N ASN A 372 7.98 2.75 -35.62
CA ASN A 372 7.55 3.38 -36.88
C ASN A 372 6.29 2.73 -37.44
#